data_AF-A0A7X5MY41-F1
#
_entry.id   AF-A0A7X5MY41-F1
#
_cell.length_a   1.000
_cell.length_b   1.000
_cell.length_c   1.000
_cell.angle_alpha   90.00
_cell.angle_beta   90.00
_cell.angle_gamma   90.00
#
_symmetry.space_group_name_H-M   'P 1'
#
loop_
_entity.id
_entity.type
_entity.pdbx_description
1 polymer ?
#
loop_
_entity_poly.entity_id
_entity_poly.type
_entity_poly.pdbx_seq_one_letter_code
_entity_poly.pdbx_strand_id
1 'polypeptide(L)'
;MIVKLRSLGDAATAEVLETILREEVAHVAAGSRWYRWYCEQAGVEPRARFKALLREYAGGYLHGPFNLQARLLAGFDEDELADLVEQAG
;
A
#
# COMPACT_ATOMS: atom_id res chain seq x y z
N MET A 1 7.07 -4.97 11.24
CA MET A 1 7.98 -3.97 11.87
C MET A 1 7.53 -3.60 13.28
N ILE A 2 6.34 -3.02 13.47
CA ILE A 2 5.81 -2.58 14.78
C ILE A 2 5.87 -3.70 15.84
N VAL A 3 5.32 -4.89 15.54
CA VAL A 3 5.37 -6.06 16.45
C VAL A 3 6.80 -6.42 16.87
N LYS A 4 7.75 -6.35 15.93
CA LYS A 4 9.17 -6.64 16.19
C LYS A 4 9.76 -5.61 17.15
N LEU A 5 9.50 -4.32 16.96
CA LEU A 5 9.98 -3.26 17.85
C LEU A 5 9.43 -3.43 19.27
N ARG A 6 8.13 -3.71 19.41
CA ARG A 6 7.51 -4.02 20.72
C ARG A 6 8.19 -5.21 21.40
N SER A 7 8.46 -6.29 20.67
CA SER A 7 9.15 -7.47 21.22
C SER A 7 10.59 -7.22 21.67
N LEU A 8 11.24 -6.19 21.12
CA LEU A 8 12.59 -5.76 21.48
C LEU A 8 12.62 -4.70 22.59
N GLY A 9 11.47 -4.34 23.16
CA GLY A 9 11.36 -3.35 24.24
C GLY A 9 11.30 -1.90 23.76
N ASP A 10 11.30 -1.64 22.45
CA ASP A 10 11.17 -0.30 21.89
C ASP A 10 9.70 0.08 21.68
N ALA A 11 9.02 0.35 22.79
CA ALA A 11 7.61 0.76 22.78
C ALA A 11 7.42 2.16 22.18
N ALA A 12 8.35 3.09 22.46
CA ALA A 12 8.24 4.47 22.01
C ALA A 12 8.23 4.60 20.48
N THR A 13 9.15 3.92 19.79
CA THR A 13 9.16 3.92 18.32
C THR A 13 7.95 3.18 17.75
N ALA A 14 7.52 2.10 18.40
CA ALA A 14 6.33 1.35 17.97
C ALA A 14 5.05 2.20 18.01
N GLU A 15 4.86 3.02 19.05
CA GLU A 15 3.70 3.91 19.19
C GLU A 15 3.68 5.02 18.13
N VAL A 16 4.84 5.59 17.80
CA VAL A 16 4.97 6.56 16.70
C VAL A 16 4.56 5.90 15.37
N LEU A 17 5.05 4.69 15.10
CA LEU A 17 4.73 3.98 13.87
C LEU A 17 3.27 3.52 13.79
N GLU A 18 2.61 3.24 14.91
CA GLU A 18 1.17 2.96 14.94
C GLU A 18 0.35 4.19 14.59
N THR A 19 0.76 5.37 15.07
CA THR A 19 0.13 6.65 14.71
C THR A 19 0.28 6.91 13.22
N ILE A 20 1.50 6.78 12.68
CA ILE A 20 1.77 6.91 11.24
C ILE A 20 0.92 5.92 10.44
N LEU A 21 0.93 4.63 10.79
CA LEU A 21 0.17 3.61 10.07
C LEU A 21 -1.33 3.95 10.00
N ARG A 22 -1.92 4.44 11.10
CA ARG A 22 -3.33 4.82 11.16
C ARG A 22 -3.64 5.96 10.20
N GLU A 23 -2.78 6.97 10.12
CA GLU A 23 -2.94 8.11 9.22
C GLU A 23 -2.72 7.72 7.75
N GLU A 24 -1.74 6.84 7.49
CA GLU A 24 -1.43 6.37 6.14
C GLU A 24 -2.57 5.59 5.49
N VAL A 25 -3.46 4.92 6.25
CA VAL A 25 -4.64 4.26 5.66
C VAL A 25 -5.54 5.26 4.92
N ALA A 26 -5.86 6.39 5.56
CA ALA A 26 -6.70 7.41 4.96
C ALA A 26 -6.00 8.13 3.80
N HIS A 27 -4.68 8.35 3.93
CA HIS A 27 -3.85 8.95 2.90
C HIS A 27 -3.82 8.08 1.63
N VAL A 28 -3.51 6.78 1.76
CA VAL A 28 -3.52 5.83 0.64
C VAL A 28 -4.91 5.74 0.03
N ALA A 29 -5.97 5.71 0.86
CA ALA A 29 -7.34 5.68 0.34
C ALA A 29 -7.67 6.90 -0.53
N ALA A 30 -7.21 8.10 -0.14
CA ALA A 30 -7.38 9.30 -0.93
C ALA A 30 -6.62 9.19 -2.26
N GLY A 31 -5.37 8.72 -2.23
CA GLY A 31 -4.58 8.45 -3.44
C GLY A 31 -5.26 7.48 -4.40
N SER A 32 -5.74 6.34 -3.90
CA SER A 32 -6.44 5.32 -4.71
C SER A 32 -7.70 5.87 -5.36
N ARG A 33 -8.48 6.70 -4.65
CA ARG A 33 -9.67 7.35 -5.23
C ARG A 33 -9.30 8.30 -6.37
N TRP A 34 -8.32 9.18 -6.16
CA TRP A 34 -7.87 10.11 -7.19
C TRP A 34 -7.24 9.42 -8.40
N TYR A 35 -6.49 8.35 -8.16
CA TYR A 35 -5.93 7.52 -9.22
C TYR A 35 -7.02 6.91 -10.09
N ARG A 36 -8.03 6.27 -9.49
CA ARG A 36 -9.16 5.67 -10.24
C ARG A 36 -9.97 6.73 -11.00
N TRP A 37 -10.22 7.88 -10.37
CA TRP A 37 -10.88 9.02 -11.02
C TRP A 37 -10.08 9.48 -12.25
N TYR A 38 -8.77 9.64 -12.14
CA TYR A 38 -7.92 10.01 -13.27
C TYR A 38 -7.96 8.95 -14.38
N CYS A 39 -7.87 7.67 -14.02
CA CYS A 39 -7.93 6.57 -14.98
C CYS A 39 -9.23 6.57 -15.79
N GLU A 40 -10.35 6.83 -15.13
CA GLU A 40 -11.66 6.98 -15.78
C GLU A 40 -11.66 8.15 -16.79
N GLN A 41 -11.16 9.33 -16.39
CA GLN A 41 -11.09 10.49 -17.29
C GLN A 41 -10.15 10.28 -18.48
N ALA A 42 -9.05 9.56 -18.27
CA ALA A 42 -8.06 9.27 -19.29
C ALA A 42 -8.40 8.04 -20.15
N GLY A 43 -9.48 7.31 -19.85
CA GLY A 43 -9.87 6.09 -20.57
C GLY A 43 -8.85 4.96 -20.43
N VAL A 44 -8.11 4.89 -19.32
CA VAL A 44 -7.10 3.85 -19.06
C VAL A 44 -7.60 2.88 -17.98
N GLU A 45 -7.31 1.60 -18.15
CA GLU A 45 -7.67 0.59 -17.16
C GLU A 45 -6.75 0.72 -15.92
N PRO A 46 -7.31 0.96 -14.71
CA PRO A 46 -6.53 1.32 -13.53
C PRO A 46 -5.61 0.20 -13.04
N ARG A 47 -6.03 -1.06 -13.04
CA ARG A 47 -5.24 -2.17 -12.46
C ARG A 47 -4.00 -2.46 -13.29
N ALA A 48 -4.16 -2.64 -14.60
CA ALA A 48 -3.07 -2.85 -15.54
C ALA A 48 -2.10 -1.67 -15.56
N ARG A 49 -2.61 -0.43 -15.50
CA ARG A 49 -1.77 0.75 -15.41
C ARG A 49 -0.99 0.79 -14.10
N PHE A 50 -1.60 0.41 -12.98
CA PHE A 50 -0.94 0.38 -11.68
C PHE A 50 0.17 -0.67 -11.65
N LYS A 51 -0.09 -1.89 -12.17
CA LYS A 51 0.94 -2.93 -12.36
C LYS A 51 2.11 -2.44 -13.20
N ALA A 52 1.85 -1.67 -14.26
CA ALA A 52 2.91 -1.10 -15.09
C ALA A 52 3.74 -0.06 -14.33
N LEU A 53 3.08 0.85 -13.58
CA LEU A 53 3.74 1.86 -12.76
C LEU A 53 4.60 1.25 -11.65
N LEU A 54 4.14 0.16 -11.02
CA LEU A 54 4.94 -0.56 -10.03
C LEU A 54 6.25 -1.10 -10.64
N ARG A 55 6.19 -1.67 -11.84
CA ARG A 55 7.40 -2.14 -12.53
C ARG A 55 8.33 -1.00 -12.94
N GLU A 56 7.77 0.10 -13.40
CA GLU A 56 8.51 1.26 -13.89
C GLU A 56 9.23 2.01 -12.76
N TYR A 57 8.56 2.18 -11.61
CA TYR A 57 9.03 3.07 -10.54
C TYR A 57 9.35 2.39 -9.21
N ALA A 58 8.81 1.20 -8.94
CA ALA A 58 8.87 0.58 -7.61
C ALA A 58 9.74 -0.69 -7.53
N GLY A 59 10.32 -1.17 -8.64
CA GLY A 59 11.04 -2.47 -8.68
C GLY A 59 12.16 -2.65 -7.65
N GLY A 60 12.85 -1.59 -7.21
CA GLY A 60 13.88 -1.66 -6.18
C GLY A 60 13.38 -1.45 -4.73
N TYR A 61 12.13 -1.01 -4.57
CA TYR A 61 11.58 -0.53 -3.29
C TYR A 61 10.37 -1.33 -2.82
N LEU A 62 9.78 -2.14 -3.69
CA LEU A 62 8.58 -2.90 -3.40
C LEU A 62 8.92 -4.18 -2.62
N HIS A 63 9.08 -4.04 -1.31
CA HIS A 63 9.45 -5.14 -0.42
C HIS A 63 8.28 -5.55 0.48
N GLY A 64 7.94 -6.84 0.44
CA GLY A 64 7.04 -7.46 1.41
C GLY A 64 7.74 -7.75 2.76
N PRO A 65 6.98 -8.25 3.76
CA PRO A 65 5.55 -8.50 3.73
C PRO A 65 4.72 -7.21 3.86
N PHE A 66 3.62 -7.15 3.11
CA PHE A 66 2.68 -6.02 3.14
C PHE A 66 1.66 -6.14 4.27
N ASN A 67 1.24 -5.00 4.83
CA ASN A 67 0.03 -4.93 5.65
C ASN A 67 -1.21 -4.97 4.74
N LEU A 68 -1.73 -6.18 4.49
CA LEU A 68 -2.88 -6.41 3.60
C LEU A 68 -4.16 -5.80 4.16
N GLN A 69 -4.40 -5.92 5.47
CA GLN A 69 -5.58 -5.35 6.12
C GLN A 69 -5.65 -3.83 5.96
N ALA A 70 -4.52 -3.13 6.15
CA ALA A 70 -4.46 -1.68 5.96
C ALA A 70 -4.78 -1.27 4.50
N ARG A 71 -4.36 -2.07 3.52
CA ARG A 71 -4.64 -1.81 2.10
C ARG A 71 -6.09 -2.10 1.72
N LEU A 72 -6.70 -3.15 2.26
CA LEU A 72 -8.16 -3.38 2.12
C LEU A 72 -8.94 -2.19 2.67
N LEU A 73 -8.58 -1.70 3.86
CA LEU A 73 -9.19 -0.51 4.45
C LEU A 73 -8.94 0.77 3.61
N ALA A 74 -7.82 0.81 2.88
CA ALA A 74 -7.52 1.86 1.93
C ALA A 74 -8.23 1.70 0.56
N GLY A 75 -9.09 0.68 0.42
CA GLY A 75 -9.92 0.47 -0.76
C GLY A 75 -9.22 -0.28 -1.89
N PHE A 76 -8.23 -1.11 -1.57
CA PHE A 76 -7.76 -2.15 -2.48
C PHE A 76 -8.73 -3.34 -2.46
N ASP A 77 -8.94 -3.97 -3.60
CA ASP A 77 -9.61 -5.28 -3.66
C ASP A 77 -8.61 -6.45 -3.54
N GLU A 78 -9.14 -7.67 -3.39
CA GLU A 78 -8.33 -8.89 -3.22
C GLU A 78 -7.36 -9.13 -4.39
N ASP A 79 -7.79 -8.70 -5.56
CA ASP A 79 -7.16 -8.92 -6.85
C ASP A 79 -5.98 -7.96 -7.06
N GLU A 80 -6.16 -6.68 -6.69
CA GLU A 80 -5.11 -5.68 -6.59
C GLU A 80 -4.05 -6.07 -5.53
N LEU A 81 -4.46 -6.70 -4.43
CA LEU A 81 -3.53 -7.21 -3.43
C LEU A 81 -2.71 -8.40 -3.93
N ALA A 82 -3.34 -9.33 -4.64
CA ALA A 82 -2.64 -10.46 -5.25
C ALA A 82 -1.57 -9.99 -6.24
N ASP A 83 -1.91 -9.03 -7.10
CA ASP A 83 -0.96 -8.42 -8.03
C ASP A 83 0.20 -7.71 -7.32
N LEU A 84 -0.09 -7.01 -6.22
CA LEU A 84 0.93 -6.32 -5.45
C LEU A 84 1.93 -7.29 -4.82
N VAL A 85 1.44 -8.42 -4.30
CA VAL A 85 2.28 -9.48 -3.74
C VAL A 85 3.12 -10.16 -4.83
N GLU A 86 2.52 -10.44 -5.98
CA GLU A 86 3.22 -10.99 -7.15
C GLU A 86 4.40 -10.12 -7.57
N GLN A 87 4.21 -8.79 -7.61
CA GLN A 87 5.23 -7.84 -8.09
C GLN A 87 6.36 -7.56 -7.09
N ALA A 88 6.22 -8.00 -5.84
CA ALA A 88 7.22 -7.82 -4.78
C ALA A 88 8.19 -9.01 -4.64
N GLY A 89 7.93 -10.09 -5.36
CA GLY A 89 8.80 -11.29 -5.46
C GLY A 89 9.60 -11.30 -6.75
#